data_AF-A0A8S1TFB9-F1
#
_entry.id   AF-A0A8S1TFB9-F1
#
_cell.length_a   1.000
_cell.length_b   1.000
_cell.length_c   1.000
_cell.angle_alpha   90.00
_cell.angle_beta   90.00
_cell.angle_gamma   90.00
#
_symmetry.space_group_name_H-M   'P 1'
#
loop_
_entity.id
_entity.type
_entity.pdbx_description
1 polymer ?
#
loop_
_entity_poly.entity_id
_entity_poly.type
_entity_poly.pdbx_seq_one_letter_code
_entity_poly.pdbx_strand_id
1 'polypeptide(L)'
;MATGGQILRYNGGTCYAMCQDVFSWYNPSIQICWKGCDYATGRVNDPVLRKEAEDMCKRYTAEAMWTKKGELDNMEDLRIHADMFPENPRNIYRACLAGVRRQKY
;
A
#
# COMPACT_ATOMS: atom_id res chain seq x y z
N MET A 1 13.92 -10.42 -30.85
CA MET A 1 14.80 -10.76 -29.71
C MET A 1 14.63 -9.68 -28.67
N ALA A 2 13.93 -9.96 -27.57
CA ALA A 2 13.83 -9.01 -26.47
C ALA A 2 15.17 -9.04 -25.72
N THR A 3 15.91 -7.94 -25.80
CA THR A 3 17.12 -7.72 -25.03
C THR A 3 16.75 -7.69 -23.55
N GLY A 4 17.45 -8.49 -22.75
CA GLY A 4 17.24 -8.64 -21.32
C GLY A 4 17.48 -7.33 -20.57
N GLY A 5 16.45 -6.49 -20.51
CA GLY A 5 16.32 -5.51 -19.46
C GLY A 5 16.13 -6.27 -18.16
N GLN A 6 17.04 -6.07 -17.20
CA GLN A 6 16.83 -6.46 -15.82
C GLN A 6 15.38 -6.12 -15.47
N ILE A 7 14.62 -7.12 -15.03
CA ILE A 7 13.30 -6.90 -14.45
C ILE A 7 13.58 -6.06 -13.22
N LEU A 8 13.54 -4.75 -13.41
CA LEU A 8 13.62 -3.76 -12.37
C LEU A 8 12.56 -4.17 -11.35
N ARG A 9 12.91 -4.09 -10.07
CA ARG A 9 12.01 -4.14 -8.90
C ARG A 9 10.85 -3.11 -8.96
N TYR A 10 10.53 -2.55 -10.13
CA TYR A 10 9.88 -1.28 -10.37
C TYR A 10 8.90 -1.36 -11.55
N ASN A 11 7.79 -2.09 -11.39
CA ASN A 11 6.55 -1.60 -12.00
C ASN A 11 5.88 -0.57 -11.07
N GLY A 12 6.20 -0.59 -9.77
CA GLY A 12 5.84 0.44 -8.79
C GLY A 12 6.66 1.74 -8.85
N GLY A 13 7.70 1.84 -9.70
CA GLY A 13 8.51 3.04 -9.88
C GLY A 13 8.92 3.76 -8.58
N THR A 14 8.66 5.07 -8.50
CA THR A 14 8.97 5.90 -7.33
C THR A 14 8.14 5.56 -6.08
N CYS A 15 7.10 4.73 -6.19
CA CYS A 15 6.22 4.39 -5.06
C CYS A 15 7.00 3.76 -3.90
N TYR A 16 7.89 2.80 -4.18
CA TYR A 16 8.67 2.13 -3.14
C TYR A 16 9.63 3.07 -2.42
N ALA A 17 10.27 3.99 -3.15
CA ALA A 17 11.13 5.02 -2.58
C ALA A 17 10.32 6.00 -1.71
N MET A 18 9.15 6.44 -2.18
CA MET A 18 8.26 7.30 -1.41
C MET A 18 7.73 6.62 -0.13
N CYS A 19 7.58 5.29 -0.13
CA CYS A 19 7.27 4.55 1.10
C CYS A 19 8.44 4.57 2.09
N GLN A 20 9.69 4.50 1.59
CA GLN A 20 10.90 4.58 2.41
C GLN A 20 11.07 5.97 3.06
N ASP A 21 10.67 7.04 2.36
CA ASP A 21 10.83 8.42 2.85
C ASP A 21 9.81 8.82 3.93
N VAL A 22 8.66 8.14 3.98
CA VAL A 22 7.55 8.55 4.83
C VAL A 22 7.54 7.84 6.17
N PHE A 23 8.13 6.65 6.25
CA PHE A 23 8.23 5.86 7.47
C PHE A 23 9.66 5.88 8.00
N SER A 24 9.81 5.82 9.33
CA SER A 24 11.11 5.62 9.96
C SER A 24 11.74 4.33 9.43
N TRP A 25 13.05 4.31 9.16
CA TRP A 25 13.73 3.20 8.47
C TRP A 25 13.58 1.83 9.16
N TYR A 26 13.35 1.81 10.48
CA TYR A 26 13.10 0.61 11.28
C TYR A 26 11.61 0.23 11.38
N ASN A 27 10.70 1.03 10.82
CA ASN A 27 9.27 0.81 10.92
C ASN A 27 8.81 -0.21 9.86
N PRO A 28 8.27 -1.38 10.26
CA PRO A 28 7.83 -2.41 9.33
C PRO A 28 6.65 -2.00 8.43
N SER A 29 5.97 -0.89 8.72
CA SER A 29 4.96 -0.28 7.83
C SER A 29 5.50 0.06 6.43
N ILE A 30 6.82 0.20 6.25
CA ILE A 30 7.45 0.33 4.93
C ILE A 30 7.07 -0.84 4.02
N GLN A 31 7.17 -2.07 4.52
CA GLN A 31 6.87 -3.29 3.74
C GLN A 31 5.40 -3.38 3.36
N ILE A 32 4.52 -2.90 4.25
CA ILE A 32 3.08 -2.87 4.02
C ILE A 32 2.75 -1.80 2.97
N CYS A 33 3.44 -0.66 2.98
CA CYS A 33 3.32 0.35 1.94
C CYS A 33 3.77 -0.18 0.58
N TRP A 34 4.84 -0.97 0.52
CA TRP A 34 5.27 -1.64 -0.72
C TRP A 34 4.20 -2.60 -1.27
N LYS A 35 3.50 -3.37 -0.42
CA LYS A 35 2.34 -4.17 -0.85
C LYS A 35 1.27 -3.33 -1.55
N GLY A 36 1.01 -2.13 -1.03
CA GLY A 36 0.11 -1.18 -1.67
C GLY A 36 0.56 -0.75 -3.07
N CYS A 37 1.86 -0.51 -3.26
CA CYS A 37 2.44 -0.22 -4.58
C CYS A 37 2.22 -1.40 -5.55
N ASP A 38 2.42 -2.64 -5.08
CA ASP A 38 2.20 -3.84 -5.88
C ASP A 38 0.74 -3.97 -6.33
N TYR A 39 -0.21 -3.75 -5.41
CA TYR A 39 -1.64 -3.80 -5.69
C TYR A 39 -2.07 -2.76 -6.72
N ALA A 40 -1.53 -1.55 -6.65
CA ALA A 40 -1.89 -0.46 -7.55
C ALA A 40 -1.19 -0.50 -8.92
N THR A 41 -0.16 -1.34 -9.09
CA THR A 41 0.56 -1.49 -10.35
C THR A 41 -0.41 -1.86 -11.49
N GLY A 42 -0.46 -1.04 -12.54
CA GLY A 42 -1.35 -1.23 -13.69
C GLY A 42 -2.83 -0.92 -13.41
N ARG A 43 -3.19 -0.47 -12.20
CA ARG A 43 -4.56 -0.17 -11.77
C ARG A 43 -4.80 1.31 -11.48
N VAL A 44 -3.74 2.13 -11.41
CA VAL A 44 -3.83 3.48 -10.84
C VAL A 44 -4.57 4.50 -11.71
N ASN A 45 -4.58 4.29 -13.02
CA ASN A 45 -5.18 5.21 -13.99
C ASN A 45 -6.69 5.00 -14.17
N ASP A 46 -7.21 3.84 -13.76
CA ASP A 46 -8.64 3.52 -13.83
C ASP A 46 -9.25 3.63 -12.42
N PRO A 47 -10.28 4.46 -12.21
CA PRO A 47 -10.89 4.63 -10.89
C PRO A 47 -11.51 3.34 -10.33
N VAL A 48 -11.99 2.42 -11.18
CA VAL A 48 -12.56 1.13 -10.76
C VAL A 48 -11.45 0.21 -10.29
N LEU A 49 -10.39 0.06 -11.09
CA LEU A 49 -9.26 -0.80 -10.73
C LEU A 49 -8.47 -0.25 -9.53
N ARG A 50 -8.41 1.07 -9.40
CA ARG A 50 -7.84 1.72 -8.21
C ARG A 50 -8.64 1.37 -6.96
N LYS A 51 -9.98 1.41 -7.03
CA LYS A 51 -10.84 0.99 -5.91
C LYS A 51 -10.63 -0.49 -5.57
N GLU A 52 -10.46 -1.35 -6.58
CA GLU A 52 -10.09 -2.75 -6.37
C GLU A 52 -8.76 -2.88 -5.60
N ALA A 53 -7.75 -2.06 -5.92
CA ALA A 53 -6.50 -2.02 -5.17
C ALA A 53 -6.67 -1.58 -3.70
N GLU A 54 -7.56 -0.61 -3.44
CA GLU A 54 -7.90 -0.20 -2.08
C GLU A 54 -8.64 -1.32 -1.31
N ASP A 55 -9.53 -2.06 -1.97
CA ASP A 55 -10.22 -3.21 -1.39
C ASP A 55 -9.28 -4.40 -1.15
N MET A 56 -8.25 -4.59 -1.97
CA MET A 56 -7.17 -5.54 -1.71
C MET A 56 -6.41 -5.18 -0.42
N CYS A 57 -6.15 -3.91 -0.14
CA CYS A 57 -5.57 -3.48 1.13
C CYS A 57 -6.48 -3.79 2.33
N LYS A 58 -7.81 -3.65 2.19
CA LYS A 58 -8.76 -4.04 3.25
C LYS A 58 -8.70 -5.54 3.50
N ARG A 59 -8.70 -6.34 2.43
CA ARG A 59 -8.58 -7.81 2.52
C ARG A 59 -7.26 -8.23 3.19
N TYR A 60 -6.14 -7.66 2.76
CA TYR A 60 -4.83 -7.91 3.36
C TYR A 60 -4.83 -7.62 4.86
N THR A 61 -5.43 -6.50 5.27
CA THR A 61 -5.56 -6.13 6.68
C THR A 61 -6.43 -7.12 7.46
N ALA A 62 -7.54 -7.55 6.87
CA ALA A 62 -8.44 -8.54 7.48
C ALA A 62 -7.78 -9.90 7.64
N GLU A 63 -6.98 -10.34 6.68
CA GLU A 63 -6.20 -11.59 6.74
C GLU A 63 -5.08 -11.51 7.78
N ALA A 64 -4.44 -10.35 7.94
CA ALA A 64 -3.35 -10.16 8.90
C ALA A 64 -3.80 -10.05 10.36
N MET A 65 -4.97 -9.44 10.63
CA MET A 65 -5.39 -9.05 11.98
C MET A 65 -6.80 -9.51 12.39
N TRP A 66 -7.48 -10.30 11.57
CA TRP A 66 -8.85 -10.80 11.82
C TRP A 66 -9.86 -9.69 12.16
N THR A 67 -9.93 -8.66 11.32
CA THR A 67 -10.87 -7.55 11.50
C THR A 67 -12.32 -7.96 11.32
N LYS A 68 -13.25 -7.26 11.99
CA LYS A 68 -14.69 -7.43 11.73
C LYS A 68 -15.07 -6.84 10.38
N LYS A 69 -16.08 -7.42 9.73
CA LYS A 69 -16.66 -6.85 8.50
C LYS A 69 -17.13 -5.42 8.77
N GLY A 70 -16.70 -4.47 7.92
CA GLY A 70 -17.06 -3.05 8.05
C GLY A 70 -16.17 -2.21 8.95
N GLU A 71 -15.23 -2.80 9.68
CA GLU A 71 -14.37 -2.08 10.64
C GLU A 71 -13.47 -1.02 9.96
N LEU A 72 -13.06 -1.27 8.72
CA LEU A 72 -12.18 -0.41 7.93
C LEU A 72 -12.95 0.53 6.98
N ASP A 73 -14.27 0.41 6.88
CA ASP A 73 -15.06 1.17 5.89
C ASP A 73 -15.34 2.62 6.32
N ASN A 74 -15.33 2.89 7.62
CA ASN A 74 -15.69 4.20 8.20
C ASN A 74 -14.49 4.93 8.84
N MET A 75 -13.30 4.83 8.23
CA MET A 75 -12.11 5.52 8.74
C MET A 75 -12.07 6.98 8.25
N GLU A 76 -12.27 7.93 9.17
CA GLU A 76 -12.29 9.37 8.84
C GLU A 76 -10.90 9.92 8.46
N ASP A 77 -9.85 9.52 9.19
CA ASP A 77 -8.47 9.94 8.91
C ASP A 77 -7.66 8.80 8.27
N LEU A 78 -7.08 9.10 7.11
CA LEU A 78 -6.27 8.18 6.31
C LEU A 78 -4.82 8.67 6.15
N ARG A 79 -4.42 9.69 6.91
CA ARG A 79 -3.03 10.15 6.95
C ARG A 79 -2.14 9.13 7.66
N ILE A 80 -0.87 9.15 7.27
CA ILE A 80 0.19 8.34 7.89
C ILE A 80 1.27 9.24 8.47
N HIS A 81 1.98 8.73 9.46
CA HIS A 81 3.11 9.39 10.13
C HIS A 81 4.27 8.40 10.24
N ALA A 82 5.50 8.92 10.43
CA ALA A 82 6.72 8.13 10.32
C ALA A 82 6.78 6.94 11.30
N ASP A 83 6.27 7.13 12.52
CA ASP A 83 6.25 6.12 13.58
C ASP A 83 4.90 5.41 13.71
N MET A 84 4.10 5.36 12.63
CA MET A 84 2.87 4.58 12.60
C MET A 84 3.21 3.09 12.43
N PHE A 85 3.42 2.39 13.54
CA PHE A 85 3.71 0.96 13.54
C PHE A 85 2.47 0.11 13.21
N PRO A 86 2.63 -1.04 12.54
CA PRO A 86 1.52 -1.88 12.10
C PRO A 86 0.99 -2.79 13.22
N GLU A 87 0.72 -2.22 14.39
CA GLU A 87 0.28 -2.95 15.60
C GLU A 87 -1.24 -3.11 15.67
N ASN A 88 -1.97 -2.40 14.81
CA ASN A 88 -3.42 -2.45 14.74
C ASN A 88 -3.90 -2.43 13.28
N PRO A 89 -5.13 -2.89 13.01
CA PRO A 89 -5.66 -2.96 11.66
C PRO A 89 -5.68 -1.63 10.93
N ARG A 90 -5.99 -0.53 11.64
CA ARG A 90 -6.06 0.81 11.04
C ARG A 90 -4.71 1.24 10.50
N ASN A 91 -3.62 0.96 11.22
CA ASN A 91 -2.28 1.30 10.80
C ASN A 91 -1.81 0.44 9.60
N ILE A 92 -2.12 -0.86 9.61
CA ILE A 92 -1.83 -1.75 8.46
C ILE A 92 -2.58 -1.27 7.22
N TYR A 93 -3.88 -0.99 7.36
CA TYR A 93 -4.70 -0.51 6.24
C TYR A 93 -4.19 0.83 5.71
N ARG A 94 -3.91 1.81 6.58
CA ARG A 94 -3.37 3.12 6.20
C ARG A 94 -2.01 3.01 5.51
N ALA A 95 -1.12 2.16 6.02
CA ALA A 95 0.19 1.93 5.40
C ALA A 95 0.05 1.32 4.00
N CYS A 96 -0.84 0.35 3.81
CA CYS A 96 -1.09 -0.25 2.49
C CYS A 96 -1.69 0.78 1.53
N LEU A 97 -2.73 1.49 1.98
CA LEU A 97 -3.40 2.52 1.20
C LEU A 97 -2.45 3.65 0.80
N ALA A 98 -1.48 3.97 1.65
CA ALA A 98 -0.45 4.95 1.35
C ALA A 98 0.41 4.56 0.14
N GLY A 99 0.69 3.27 -0.07
CA GLY A 99 1.33 2.75 -1.26
C GLY A 99 0.45 2.88 -2.50
N VAL A 100 -0.81 2.45 -2.41
CA VAL A 100 -1.79 2.58 -3.52
C VAL A 100 -1.89 4.02 -4.03
N ARG A 101 -1.91 4.98 -3.11
CA ARG A 101 -2.01 6.43 -3.42
C ARG A 101 -0.71 7.03 -3.98
N ARG A 102 0.44 6.41 -3.70
CA ARG A 102 1.77 6.86 -4.15
C ARG A 102 2.15 6.27 -5.49
N GLN A 103 1.47 5.22 -5.94
CA GLN A 103 1.71 4.66 -7.25
C GLN A 103 1.38 5.70 -8.31
N LYS A 104 2.27 5.81 -9.29
CA LYS A 104 2.06 6.61 -10.49
C LYS A 104 2.39 5.68 -11.64
N TYR A 105 1.42 5.49 -12.52
CA TYR A 105 1.43 4.59 -13.69
C TYR A 105 1.10 3.11 -13.39
#